data_AF-A0A7D4Q0X4-F1
#
_entry.id   AF-A0A7D4Q0X4-F1
#
_cell.length_a   1.000
_cell.length_b   1.000
_cell.length_c   1.000
_cell.angle_alpha   90.00
_cell.angle_beta   90.00
_cell.angle_gamma   90.00
#
_symmetry.space_group_name_H-M   'P 1'
#
loop_
_entity.id
_entity.type
_entity.pdbx_description
1 polymer ?
#
loop_
_entity_poly.entity_id
_entity_poly.type
_entity_poly.pdbx_seq_one_letter_code
_entity_poly.pdbx_strand_id
1 'polypeptide(L)'
;MAYSPVAGPFGTVVAIVGDGAPDVVAELSGAPGIEALTLTDDDPALGARRIRASLSTWVVHDADPLVHVASAWVELFEERSTLGALEAEVDSALARFGAGEAVMPDYYVVLDPGSAEHTWRHWWCGALGHRAPRRVIPVDVPEAGRDAAVRRALTGLPTSRPWPEPRSWLPGLAFEIPDRVGVRDTGR
;
A
#
# COMPACT_ATOMS: atom_id res chain seq x y z
N MET A 1 11.91 20.36 -4.37
CA MET A 1 12.80 19.21 -4.07
C MET A 1 12.16 17.95 -4.65
N ALA A 2 12.74 17.37 -5.71
CA ALA A 2 12.26 16.12 -6.30
C ALA A 2 12.26 15.03 -5.20
N TYR A 3 11.14 14.34 -4.94
CA TYR A 3 11.21 13.02 -4.36
C TYR A 3 11.90 12.24 -5.49
N SER A 4 12.91 11.51 -5.09
CA SER A 4 13.52 10.52 -5.94
C SER A 4 12.98 9.26 -5.31
N PRO A 5 12.45 8.28 -6.07
CA PRO A 5 12.35 6.95 -5.52
C PRO A 5 13.79 6.62 -5.13
N VAL A 6 14.07 6.72 -3.84
CA VAL A 6 15.35 6.32 -3.32
C VAL A 6 15.29 4.82 -3.54
N ALA A 7 15.98 4.34 -4.57
CA ALA A 7 16.63 3.05 -4.45
C ALA A 7 17.60 3.23 -3.27
N GLY A 8 17.07 3.20 -2.05
CA GLY A 8 17.82 3.31 -0.83
C GLY A 8 18.69 2.07 -0.72
N PRO A 9 19.74 2.08 0.11
CA PRO A 9 20.59 0.91 0.34
C PRO A 9 19.87 -0.26 1.07
N PHE A 10 18.54 -0.25 1.11
CA PHE A 10 17.68 -1.18 1.84
C PHE A 10 16.97 -2.09 0.84
N GLY A 11 16.54 -3.27 1.28
CA GLY A 11 15.82 -4.19 0.42
C GLY A 11 14.54 -3.63 -0.15
N THR A 12 13.89 -4.43 -1.00
CA THR A 12 12.61 -4.04 -1.59
C THR A 12 11.56 -3.96 -0.49
N VAL A 13 10.88 -2.82 -0.39
CA VAL A 13 9.87 -2.55 0.65
C VAL A 13 8.50 -3.00 0.15
N VAL A 14 7.80 -3.80 0.92
CA VAL A 14 6.50 -4.37 0.57
C VAL A 14 5.49 -4.10 1.68
N ALA A 15 4.43 -3.37 1.36
CA ALA A 15 3.29 -3.20 2.24
C ALA A 15 2.29 -4.33 1.98
N ILE A 16 1.92 -5.08 3.01
CA ILE A 16 0.81 -6.04 3.00
C ILE A 16 -0.43 -5.30 3.51
N VAL A 17 -1.49 -5.33 2.72
CA VAL A 17 -2.76 -4.64 3.04
C VAL A 17 -3.94 -5.59 2.86
N GLY A 18 -5.08 -5.22 3.43
CA GLY A 18 -6.26 -6.08 3.48
C GLY A 18 -6.35 -6.87 4.79
N ASP A 19 -7.45 -7.60 4.95
CA ASP A 19 -7.77 -8.28 6.20
C ASP A 19 -6.76 -9.38 6.54
N GLY A 20 -6.29 -9.39 7.78
CA GLY A 20 -5.27 -10.32 8.28
C GLY A 20 -3.84 -9.97 7.90
N ALA A 21 -3.57 -8.77 7.37
CA ALA A 21 -2.21 -8.31 7.09
C ALA A 21 -1.27 -8.37 8.32
N PRO A 22 -1.66 -7.93 9.54
CA PRO A 22 -0.78 -8.01 10.70
C PRO A 22 -0.37 -9.45 11.04
N ASP A 23 -1.32 -10.40 10.95
CA ASP A 23 -1.07 -11.82 11.24
C ASP A 23 -0.11 -12.44 10.23
N VAL A 24 -0.32 -12.17 8.94
CA VAL A 24 0.57 -12.63 7.86
C VAL A 24 1.98 -12.05 8.04
N VAL A 25 2.11 -10.77 8.39
CA VAL A 25 3.42 -10.17 8.67
C VAL A 25 4.08 -10.86 9.87
N ALA A 26 3.34 -11.14 10.94
CA ALA A 26 3.86 -11.85 12.10
C ALA A 26 4.34 -13.27 11.75
N GLU A 27 3.60 -14.00 10.91
CA GLU A 27 3.96 -15.35 10.43
C GLU A 27 5.22 -15.38 9.54
N LEU A 28 5.51 -14.28 8.83
CA LEU A 28 6.72 -14.15 8.01
C LEU A 28 7.98 -13.88 8.84
N SER A 29 7.83 -13.59 10.14
CA SER A 29 8.95 -13.31 11.03
C SER A 29 9.92 -14.49 11.12
N GLY A 30 11.22 -14.21 10.97
CA GLY A 30 12.28 -15.23 10.97
C GLY A 30 12.48 -15.96 9.64
N ALA A 31 11.69 -15.66 8.60
CA ALA A 31 11.93 -16.20 7.27
C ALA A 31 13.24 -15.65 6.66
N PRO A 32 14.05 -16.49 5.99
CA PRO A 32 15.33 -16.05 5.44
C PRO A 32 15.19 -14.89 4.43
N GLY A 33 15.96 -13.83 4.64
CA GLY A 33 15.99 -12.65 3.77
C GLY A 33 14.78 -11.73 3.88
N ILE A 34 13.87 -11.98 4.83
CA ILE A 34 12.69 -11.15 5.12
C ILE A 34 12.88 -10.50 6.49
N GLU A 35 12.73 -9.18 6.54
CA GLU A 35 12.49 -8.44 7.77
C GLU A 35 11.01 -8.07 7.83
N ALA A 36 10.28 -8.75 8.72
CA ALA A 36 8.86 -8.52 8.94
C ALA A 36 8.65 -7.50 10.07
N LEU A 37 7.89 -6.44 9.80
CA LEU A 37 7.65 -5.33 10.70
C LEU A 37 6.14 -5.09 10.86
N THR A 38 5.58 -5.43 12.02
CA THR A 38 4.23 -4.99 12.39
C THR A 38 4.30 -3.53 12.84
N LEU A 39 3.70 -2.63 12.08
CA LEU A 39 3.80 -1.18 12.18
C LEU A 39 2.45 -0.46 12.24
N THR A 40 1.32 -1.15 12.02
CA THR A 40 -0.02 -0.51 11.96
C THR A 40 -0.34 0.34 13.19
N ASP A 41 0.12 -0.08 14.38
CA ASP A 41 -0.08 0.64 15.65
C ASP A 41 1.17 1.40 16.13
N ASP A 42 2.26 1.40 15.35
CA ASP A 42 3.51 2.08 15.70
C ASP A 42 3.44 3.59 15.37
N ASP A 43 4.28 4.38 16.04
CA ASP A 43 4.57 5.75 15.62
C ASP A 43 5.08 5.77 14.17
N PRO A 44 4.46 6.52 13.22
CA PRO A 44 4.84 6.51 11.81
C PRO A 44 6.31 6.86 11.58
N ALA A 45 6.85 7.82 12.33
CA ALA A 45 8.25 8.22 12.22
C ALA A 45 9.22 7.11 12.69
N LEU A 46 8.85 6.36 13.74
CA LEU A 46 9.57 5.16 14.15
C LEU A 46 9.50 4.06 13.09
N GLY A 47 8.31 3.77 12.56
CA GLY A 47 8.13 2.76 11.50
C GLY A 47 8.97 3.06 10.26
N ALA A 48 8.92 4.31 9.78
CA ALA A 48 9.72 4.76 8.64
C ALA A 48 11.24 4.66 8.91
N ARG A 49 11.68 4.92 10.15
CA ARG A 49 13.09 4.72 10.55
C ARG A 49 13.47 3.24 10.53
N ARG A 50 12.62 2.34 11.01
CA ARG A 50 12.87 0.89 10.99
C ARG A 50 12.96 0.35 9.57
N ILE A 51 12.03 0.72 8.70
CA ILE A 51 12.07 0.37 7.26
C ILE A 51 13.41 0.79 6.64
N ARG A 52 13.84 2.04 6.88
CA ARG A 52 15.11 2.57 6.38
C ARG A 52 16.36 2.07 7.13
N ALA A 53 16.22 1.32 8.21
CA ALA A 53 17.39 0.74 8.89
C ALA A 53 17.67 -0.69 8.39
N SER A 54 16.70 -1.30 7.72
CA SER A 54 16.78 -2.69 7.28
C SER A 54 17.83 -2.92 6.21
N LEU A 55 18.57 -4.01 6.36
CA LEU A 55 19.52 -4.52 5.36
C LEU A 55 19.04 -5.82 4.72
N SER A 56 17.81 -6.25 5.02
CA SER A 56 17.23 -7.48 4.50
C SER A 56 16.86 -7.31 3.03
N THR A 57 16.77 -8.43 2.28
CA THR A 57 16.38 -8.41 0.86
C THR A 57 14.96 -7.88 0.68
N TRP A 58 14.06 -8.29 1.58
CA TRP A 58 12.66 -7.86 1.63
C TRP A 58 12.38 -7.23 2.98
N VAL A 59 11.80 -6.03 2.97
CA VAL A 59 11.21 -5.41 4.15
C VAL A 59 9.71 -5.50 3.99
N VAL A 60 9.04 -6.24 4.86
CA VAL A 60 7.60 -6.52 4.75
C VAL A 60 6.90 -5.90 5.96
N HIS A 61 5.89 -5.08 5.74
CA HIS A 61 5.13 -4.45 6.81
C HIS A 61 3.63 -4.37 6.51
N ASP A 62 2.82 -4.15 7.54
CA ASP A 62 1.35 -4.07 7.47
C ASP A 62 0.82 -2.62 7.46
N ALA A 63 1.65 -1.62 7.74
CA ALA A 63 1.21 -0.22 7.72
C ALA A 63 1.06 0.35 6.29
N ASP A 64 -0.17 0.63 5.84
CA ASP A 64 -0.39 1.37 4.59
C ASP A 64 -0.11 2.88 4.79
N PRO A 65 0.94 3.45 4.16
CA PRO A 65 1.28 4.87 4.33
C PRO A 65 0.18 5.82 3.83
N LEU A 66 -0.76 5.31 3.02
CA LEU A 66 -1.89 6.05 2.46
C LEU A 66 -3.23 5.67 3.10
N VAL A 67 -3.27 4.91 4.20
CA VAL A 67 -4.53 4.40 4.79
C VAL A 67 -5.57 5.49 5.06
N HIS A 68 -5.16 6.65 5.55
CA HIS A 68 -6.08 7.76 5.82
C HIS A 68 -6.58 8.44 4.54
N VAL A 69 -5.72 8.52 3.51
CA VAL A 69 -6.13 9.00 2.17
C VAL A 69 -7.11 8.02 1.54
N ALA A 70 -6.85 6.72 1.65
CA ALA A 70 -7.73 5.66 1.19
C ALA A 70 -9.10 5.77 1.86
N SER A 71 -9.13 5.87 3.20
CA SER A 71 -10.36 6.01 3.97
C SER A 71 -11.14 7.26 3.57
N ALA A 72 -10.49 8.43 3.46
CA ALA A 72 -11.16 9.66 3.07
C ALA A 72 -11.68 9.61 1.62
N TRP A 73 -10.96 8.93 0.72
CA TRP A 73 -11.41 8.72 -0.66
C TRP A 73 -12.62 7.79 -0.71
N VAL A 74 -12.61 6.68 0.05
CA VAL A 74 -13.76 5.78 0.20
C VAL A 74 -14.96 6.55 0.74
N GLU A 75 -14.79 7.30 1.82
CA GLU A 75 -15.87 8.07 2.43
C GLU A 75 -16.42 9.17 1.52
N LEU A 76 -15.57 9.82 0.70
CA LEU A 76 -16.02 10.78 -0.31
C LEU A 76 -16.97 10.13 -1.32
N PHE A 77 -16.60 8.96 -1.85
CA PHE A 77 -17.39 8.27 -2.88
C PHE A 77 -18.59 7.49 -2.33
N GLU A 78 -18.61 7.21 -1.03
CA GLU A 78 -19.78 6.69 -0.32
C GLU A 78 -20.69 7.80 0.23
N GLU A 79 -20.44 9.07 -0.13
CA GLU A 79 -21.20 10.24 0.32
C GLU A 79 -21.20 10.41 1.85
N ARG A 80 -20.18 9.88 2.54
CA ARG A 80 -19.98 9.94 3.99
C ARG A 80 -19.06 11.08 4.43
N SER A 81 -18.34 11.69 3.49
CA SER A 81 -17.42 12.80 3.76
C SER A 81 -17.41 13.82 2.61
N THR A 82 -16.55 14.83 2.72
CA THR A 82 -16.46 15.93 1.74
C THR A 82 -15.12 15.95 1.03
N LEU A 83 -15.06 16.63 -0.12
CA LEU A 83 -13.82 16.83 -0.86
C LEU A 83 -12.71 17.43 0.03
N GLY A 84 -13.06 18.43 0.85
CA GLY A 84 -12.10 19.09 1.75
C GLY A 84 -11.49 18.14 2.79
N ALA A 85 -12.19 17.08 3.19
CA ALA A 85 -11.63 16.06 4.07
C ALA A 85 -10.57 15.21 3.36
N LEU A 86 -10.83 14.80 2.11
CA LEU A 86 -9.84 14.11 1.27
C LEU A 86 -8.61 14.99 1.01
N GLU A 87 -8.82 16.28 0.67
CA GLU A 87 -7.73 17.23 0.44
C GLU A 87 -6.84 17.38 1.69
N ALA A 88 -7.44 17.46 2.88
CA ALA A 88 -6.70 17.53 4.13
C ALA A 88 -5.86 16.26 4.40
N GLU A 89 -6.40 15.08 4.13
CA GLU A 89 -5.65 13.83 4.28
C GLU A 89 -4.53 13.69 3.26
N VAL A 90 -4.75 14.14 2.03
CA VAL A 90 -3.70 14.22 1.00
C VAL A 90 -2.57 15.14 1.45
N ASP A 91 -2.88 16.35 1.93
CA ASP A 91 -1.88 17.30 2.41
C ASP A 91 -1.09 16.74 3.59
N SER A 92 -1.79 16.08 4.53
CA SER A 92 -1.18 15.40 5.68
C SER A 92 -0.23 14.27 5.25
N ALA A 93 -0.64 13.43 4.29
CA ALA A 93 0.20 12.36 3.77
C ALA A 93 1.43 12.92 3.04
N LEU A 94 1.27 13.97 2.22
CA LEU A 94 2.36 14.64 1.53
C LEU A 94 3.37 15.27 2.51
N ALA A 95 2.88 15.87 3.61
CA ALA A 95 3.73 16.38 4.67
C ALA A 95 4.56 15.26 5.32
N ARG A 96 3.94 14.11 5.64
CA ARG A 96 4.62 12.93 6.18
C ARG A 96 5.69 12.37 5.24
N PHE A 97 5.41 12.27 3.95
CA PHE A 97 6.43 11.89 2.96
C PHE A 97 7.57 12.92 2.89
N GLY A 98 7.24 14.22 2.91
CA GLY A 98 8.22 15.30 2.88
C GLY A 98 9.14 15.32 4.11
N ALA A 99 8.60 14.97 5.28
CA ALA A 99 9.35 14.81 6.53
C ALA A 99 10.11 13.48 6.62
N GLY A 100 9.87 12.54 5.70
CA GLY A 100 10.40 11.18 5.77
C GLY A 100 9.75 10.34 6.87
N GLU A 101 8.58 10.72 7.36
CA GLU A 101 7.79 9.98 8.36
C GLU A 101 6.89 8.93 7.72
N ALA A 102 6.78 8.94 6.40
CA ALA A 102 6.19 7.88 5.60
C ALA A 102 7.16 7.44 4.50
N VAL A 103 7.09 6.16 4.12
CA VAL A 103 7.86 5.59 3.00
C VAL A 103 6.86 4.98 2.04
N MET A 104 6.95 5.33 0.76
CA MET A 104 6.13 4.66 -0.26
C MET A 104 6.72 3.27 -0.48
N PRO A 105 5.95 2.17 -0.32
CA PRO A 105 6.47 0.83 -0.55
C PRO A 105 6.78 0.65 -2.04
N ASP A 106 7.74 -0.21 -2.35
CA ASP A 106 7.99 -0.62 -3.73
C ASP A 106 6.81 -1.41 -4.30
N TYR A 107 6.18 -2.25 -3.48
CA TYR A 107 5.03 -3.05 -3.84
C TYR A 107 3.97 -3.04 -2.74
N TYR A 108 2.70 -3.01 -3.14
CA TYR A 108 1.58 -3.42 -2.32
C TYR A 108 1.27 -4.88 -2.63
N VAL A 109 1.13 -5.70 -1.59
CA VAL A 109 0.51 -7.03 -1.66
C VAL A 109 -0.87 -6.92 -1.01
N VAL A 110 -1.91 -7.08 -1.81
CA VAL A 110 -3.30 -6.93 -1.36
C VAL A 110 -3.86 -8.32 -1.08
N LEU A 111 -4.12 -8.61 0.18
CA LEU A 111 -4.69 -9.88 0.60
C LEU A 111 -6.18 -9.89 0.31
N ASP A 112 -6.62 -10.94 -0.40
CA ASP A 112 -8.03 -11.22 -0.69
C ASP A 112 -8.86 -9.96 -1.08
N PRO A 113 -8.45 -9.21 -2.13
CA PRO A 113 -9.15 -8.01 -2.57
C PRO A 113 -10.63 -8.27 -2.94
N GLY A 114 -11.00 -9.53 -3.21
CA GLY A 114 -12.37 -9.93 -3.49
C GLY A 114 -13.31 -9.86 -2.29
N SER A 115 -12.80 -9.95 -1.05
CA SER A 115 -13.61 -9.87 0.17
C SER A 115 -13.71 -8.47 0.76
N ALA A 116 -12.85 -7.54 0.32
CA ALA A 116 -12.91 -6.13 0.74
C ALA A 116 -14.25 -5.48 0.37
N GLU A 117 -14.70 -4.55 1.21
CA GLU A 117 -15.85 -3.69 0.89
C GLU A 117 -15.66 -3.02 -0.49
N HIS A 118 -16.74 -2.90 -1.25
CA HIS A 118 -16.69 -2.63 -2.70
C HIS A 118 -15.79 -1.44 -3.07
N THR A 119 -15.88 -0.33 -2.32
CA THR A 119 -15.08 0.88 -2.55
C THR A 119 -13.60 0.70 -2.18
N TRP A 120 -13.28 -0.06 -1.13
CA TRP A 120 -11.90 -0.37 -0.73
C TRP A 120 -11.14 -1.17 -1.79
N ARG A 121 -11.83 -2.12 -2.44
CA ARG A 121 -11.25 -2.85 -3.58
C ARG A 121 -10.86 -1.91 -4.72
N HIS A 122 -11.67 -0.88 -4.99
CA HIS A 122 -11.39 0.12 -6.02
C HIS A 122 -10.25 1.07 -5.63
N TRP A 123 -9.97 1.25 -4.35
CA TRP A 123 -8.77 1.97 -3.91
C TRP A 123 -7.49 1.21 -4.32
N TRP A 124 -7.31 -0.02 -3.86
CA TRP A 124 -6.07 -0.76 -4.11
C TRP A 124 -5.96 -1.20 -5.58
N CYS A 125 -6.98 -1.87 -6.10
CA CYS A 125 -6.94 -2.44 -7.45
C CYS A 125 -7.28 -1.41 -8.54
N GLY A 126 -7.84 -0.26 -8.17
CA GLY A 126 -8.21 0.81 -9.11
C GLY A 126 -7.31 2.03 -8.98
N ALA A 127 -7.48 2.86 -7.95
CA ALA A 127 -6.74 4.12 -7.82
C ALA A 127 -5.22 3.92 -7.75
N LEU A 128 -4.73 3.00 -6.92
CA LEU A 128 -3.30 2.65 -6.86
C LEU A 128 -2.87 1.85 -8.09
N GLY A 129 -3.65 0.83 -8.46
CA GLY A 129 -3.42 -0.02 -9.63
C GLY A 129 -3.29 0.76 -10.94
N HIS A 130 -4.04 1.85 -11.11
CA HIS A 130 -3.95 2.71 -12.28
C HIS A 130 -2.59 3.43 -12.37
N ARG A 131 -1.99 3.80 -11.24
CA ARG A 131 -0.70 4.50 -11.19
C ARG A 131 0.48 3.57 -11.43
N ALA A 132 0.45 2.39 -10.82
CA ALA A 132 1.51 1.41 -10.94
C ALA A 132 0.94 -0.03 -10.91
N PRO A 133 0.35 -0.51 -12.02
CA PRO A 133 -0.40 -1.78 -12.02
C PRO A 133 0.46 -3.00 -11.70
N ARG A 134 1.76 -2.93 -12.00
CA ARG A 134 2.72 -4.00 -11.68
C ARG A 134 3.28 -3.92 -10.26
N ARG A 135 2.86 -2.94 -9.46
CA ARG A 135 3.28 -2.75 -8.07
C ARG A 135 2.16 -3.00 -7.07
N VAL A 136 0.95 -3.28 -7.53
CA VAL A 136 -0.15 -3.79 -6.70
C VAL A 136 -0.36 -5.25 -7.06
N ILE A 137 -0.03 -6.15 -6.13
CA ILE A 137 -0.03 -7.59 -6.33
C ILE A 137 -1.19 -8.19 -5.53
N PRO A 138 -2.31 -8.54 -6.19
CA PRO A 138 -3.39 -9.23 -5.52
C PRO A 138 -2.97 -10.66 -5.15
N VAL A 139 -3.30 -11.08 -3.94
CA VAL A 139 -3.09 -12.44 -3.43
C VAL A 139 -4.44 -12.99 -2.97
N ASP A 140 -5.13 -13.63 -3.91
CA ASP A 140 -6.43 -14.26 -3.71
C ASP A 140 -6.25 -15.70 -3.20
N VAL A 141 -5.98 -15.85 -1.90
CA VAL A 141 -5.91 -17.16 -1.24
C VAL A 141 -6.71 -17.16 0.06
N PRO A 142 -7.31 -18.31 0.44
CA PRO A 142 -7.90 -18.48 1.76
C PRO A 142 -6.91 -18.13 2.86
N GLU A 143 -7.41 -17.76 4.04
CA GLU A 143 -6.61 -17.42 5.21
C GLU A 143 -5.52 -18.46 5.51
N ALA A 144 -5.89 -19.75 5.42
CA ALA A 144 -4.93 -20.85 5.48
C ALA A 144 -3.96 -20.81 4.28
N GLY A 145 -2.69 -20.49 4.57
CA GLY A 145 -1.60 -20.50 3.59
C GLY A 145 -1.30 -19.13 2.95
N ARG A 146 -1.82 -18.03 3.51
CA ARG A 146 -1.48 -16.67 3.10
C ARG A 146 0.02 -16.39 3.18
N ASP A 147 0.70 -16.82 4.24
CA ASP A 147 2.16 -16.70 4.39
C ASP A 147 2.92 -17.30 3.19
N ALA A 148 2.58 -18.53 2.79
CA ALA A 148 3.23 -19.24 1.71
C ALA A 148 2.96 -18.57 0.35
N ALA A 149 1.73 -18.06 0.17
CA ALA A 149 1.36 -17.31 -1.03
C ALA A 149 2.12 -15.99 -1.13
N VAL A 150 2.25 -15.26 -0.02
CA VAL A 150 3.02 -14.01 0.04
C VAL A 150 4.50 -14.27 -0.21
N ARG A 151 5.09 -15.29 0.39
CA ARG A 151 6.49 -15.68 0.10
C ARG A 151 6.70 -15.98 -1.38
N ARG A 152 5.77 -16.67 -2.01
CA ARG A 152 5.79 -16.92 -3.46
C ARG A 152 5.71 -15.61 -4.25
N ALA A 153 4.81 -14.70 -3.85
CA ALA A 153 4.67 -13.39 -4.48
C ALA A 153 5.97 -12.57 -4.39
N LEU A 154 6.62 -12.52 -3.21
CA LEU A 154 7.91 -11.83 -3.01
C LEU A 154 8.98 -12.34 -3.97
N THR A 155 9.09 -13.66 -4.16
CA THR A 155 10.08 -14.24 -5.09
C THR A 155 9.76 -14.00 -6.57
N GLY A 156 8.52 -13.62 -6.88
CA GLY A 156 8.03 -13.42 -8.24
C GLY A 156 7.72 -11.96 -8.59
N LEU A 157 8.17 -10.99 -7.78
CA LEU A 157 7.81 -9.58 -7.98
C LEU A 157 8.29 -9.07 -9.35
N PRO A 158 7.39 -8.45 -10.14
CA PRO A 158 7.71 -8.07 -11.51
C PRO A 158 8.53 -6.78 -11.57
N THR A 159 9.61 -6.79 -12.34
CA THR A 159 10.34 -5.55 -12.64
C THR A 159 9.43 -4.53 -13.35
N SER A 160 9.32 -3.32 -12.79
CA SER A 160 8.45 -2.26 -13.33
C SER A 160 8.95 -0.87 -12.97
N ARG A 161 8.43 0.16 -13.68
CA ARG A 161 8.72 1.56 -13.36
C ARG A 161 8.36 1.86 -11.90
N PRO A 162 9.16 2.66 -11.17
CA PRO A 162 8.83 3.06 -9.81
C PRO A 162 7.52 3.84 -9.77
N TRP A 163 6.96 3.98 -8.57
CA TRP A 163 5.82 4.84 -8.33
C TRP A 163 6.11 6.27 -8.83
N PRO A 164 5.12 6.95 -9.43
CA PRO A 164 5.22 8.38 -9.62
C PRO A 164 5.28 9.08 -8.26
N GLU A 165 5.91 10.24 -8.25
CA GLU A 165 6.01 11.15 -7.11
C GLU A 165 4.64 11.37 -6.45
N PRO A 166 4.43 11.08 -5.15
CA PRO A 166 3.11 11.21 -4.51
C PRO A 166 2.40 12.54 -4.79
N ARG A 167 3.13 13.66 -4.71
CA ARG A 167 2.60 15.01 -5.01
C ARG A 167 2.11 15.21 -6.44
N SER A 168 2.54 14.40 -7.41
CA SER A 168 2.16 14.57 -8.81
C SER A 168 0.81 13.93 -9.11
N TRP A 169 0.25 13.14 -8.19
CA TRP A 169 -0.98 12.39 -8.44
C TRP A 169 -1.96 12.36 -7.26
N LEU A 170 -1.52 12.42 -6.00
CA LEU A 170 -2.41 12.42 -4.84
C LEU A 170 -3.47 13.54 -4.88
N PRO A 171 -3.14 14.80 -5.25
CA PRO A 171 -4.15 15.87 -5.34
C PRO A 171 -5.23 15.62 -6.40
N GLY A 172 -4.97 14.74 -7.37
CA GLY A 172 -5.93 14.39 -8.43
C GLY A 172 -6.94 13.30 -8.02
N LEU A 173 -6.81 12.70 -6.84
CA LEU A 173 -7.61 11.53 -6.42
C LEU A 173 -9.11 11.77 -6.39
N ALA A 174 -9.54 13.00 -6.11
CA ALA A 174 -10.97 13.36 -6.13
C ALA A 174 -11.64 13.14 -7.50
N PHE A 175 -10.86 13.11 -8.58
CA PHE A 175 -11.35 12.89 -9.94
C PHE A 175 -11.26 11.42 -10.39
N GLU A 176 -10.64 10.57 -9.58
CA GLU A 176 -10.48 9.14 -9.86
C GLU A 176 -11.71 8.40 -9.33
N ILE A 177 -12.75 8.32 -10.17
CA ILE A 177 -14.04 7.70 -9.80
C ILE A 177 -13.86 6.17 -9.67
N PRO A 178 -14.28 5.53 -8.56
CA PRO A 178 -14.09 4.10 -8.30
C PRO A 178 -14.41 3.19 -9.50
N ASP A 179 -15.58 3.35 -10.11
CA ASP A 179 -16.04 2.55 -11.25
C ASP A 179 -15.26 2.78 -12.55
N ARG A 180 -14.51 3.89 -12.66
CA ARG A 180 -13.69 4.22 -13.84
C ARG A 180 -12.24 3.80 -13.68
N VAL A 181 -11.73 3.73 -12.46
CA VAL A 181 -10.36 3.32 -12.17
C VAL A 181 -10.26 1.84 -11.80
N GLY A 182 -11.33 1.25 -11.28
CA GLY A 182 -11.40 -0.13 -10.82
C GLY A 182 -11.48 -1.19 -11.92
N VAL A 183 -11.32 -2.44 -11.50
CA VAL A 183 -11.65 -3.62 -12.29
C VAL A 183 -13.15 -3.53 -12.61
N ARG A 184 -13.51 -3.53 -13.90
CA ARG A 184 -14.91 -3.58 -14.31
C ARG A 184 -15.57 -4.77 -13.59
N ASP A 185 -16.62 -4.52 -12.81
CA ASP A 185 -17.51 -5.58 -12.34
C ASP A 185 -18.12 -6.22 -13.59
N THR A 186 -17.45 -7.24 -14.14
CA THR A 186 -18.11 -8.19 -15.03
C THR A 186 -19.04 -8.99 -14.15
N GLY A 187 -20.28 -8.50 -14.03
CA GLY A 187 -21.35 -9.16 -13.32
C GLY A 187 -21.43 -10.63 -13.72
N ARG A 188 -21.51 -11.47 -12.69
CA ARG A 188 -21.95 -12.85 -12.81
C ARG A 188 -23.15 -13.03 -11.89
#